data_AF-D5ACY7-F1
#
_entry.id   AF-D5ACY7-F1
#
_cell.length_a   1.000
_cell.length_b   1.000
_cell.length_c   1.000
_cell.angle_alpha   90.00
_cell.angle_beta   90.00
_cell.angle_gamma   90.00
#
_symmetry.space_group_name_H-M   'P 1'
#
loop_
_entity.id
_entity.type
_entity.pdbx_description
1 polymer ?
#
loop_
_entity_poly.entity_id
_entity_poly.type
_entity_poly.pdbx_seq_one_letter_code
_entity_poly.pdbx_strand_id
1 'polypeptide(L)'
;MFDALANLSQIVPDAYRKAHECEDLHLGDLHFIPISVCVSGKNSDENKLDTSNEDSQWVALAVVQTYNPRRKVARSDISLPHLEGCLEKVAISAVQKSASIHMPRIGCRSGQGHKEWYAVERLLHKYAATYGVKIYVYYFKRATRSESNNRPE
;
A
#
# COMPACT_ATOMS: atom_id res chain seq x y z
N MET A 1 -4.82 -0.49 -7.25
CA MET A 1 -4.05 0.02 -6.09
C MET A 1 -3.07 1.07 -6.55
N PHE A 2 -2.11 0.73 -7.41
CA PHE A 2 -1.14 1.71 -7.91
C PHE A 2 -1.79 2.92 -8.60
N ASP A 3 -2.85 2.70 -9.41
CA ASP A 3 -3.62 3.81 -10.01
C ASP A 3 -4.28 4.73 -8.98
N ALA A 4 -4.73 4.17 -7.84
CA ALA A 4 -5.33 4.97 -6.78
C ALA A 4 -4.27 5.86 -6.08
N LEU A 5 -3.05 5.34 -5.92
CA LEU A 5 -1.92 6.12 -5.40
C LEU A 5 -1.49 7.20 -6.38
N ALA A 6 -1.45 6.90 -7.69
CA ALA A 6 -1.16 7.88 -8.72
C ALA A 6 -2.20 9.02 -8.75
N ASN A 7 -3.48 8.71 -8.54
CA ASN A 7 -4.53 9.71 -8.42
C ASN A 7 -4.39 10.59 -7.17
N LEU A 8 -3.83 10.05 -6.08
CA LEU A 8 -3.58 10.80 -4.85
C LEU A 8 -2.35 11.72 -4.99
N SER A 9 -1.24 11.20 -5.49
CA SER A 9 0.00 11.94 -5.67
C SER A 9 0.91 11.28 -6.71
N GLN A 10 1.42 12.09 -7.64
CA GLN A 10 2.38 11.62 -8.67
C GLN A 10 3.77 11.30 -8.11
N ILE A 11 4.08 11.75 -6.89
CA ILE A 11 5.37 11.48 -6.23
C ILE A 11 5.59 9.98 -6.06
N VAL A 12 4.54 9.23 -5.73
CA VAL A 12 4.63 7.78 -5.49
C VAL A 12 5.02 6.99 -6.75
N PRO A 13 4.30 7.10 -7.88
CA PRO A 13 4.70 6.40 -9.09
C PRO A 13 6.04 6.88 -9.65
N ASP A 14 6.38 8.17 -9.50
CA ASP A 14 7.67 8.69 -9.95
C ASP A 14 8.84 8.15 -9.12
N ALA A 15 8.70 8.09 -7.79
CA ALA A 15 9.70 7.50 -6.92
C ALA A 15 9.90 6.01 -7.23
N TYR A 16 8.82 5.26 -7.46
CA TYR A 16 8.92 3.86 -7.88
C TYR A 16 9.64 3.70 -9.22
N ARG A 17 9.31 4.54 -10.22
CA ARG A 17 9.95 4.49 -11.54
C ARG A 17 11.45 4.80 -11.43
N LYS A 18 11.83 5.82 -10.66
CA LYS A 18 13.24 6.16 -10.42
C LYS A 18 13.99 5.02 -9.72
N ALA A 19 13.40 4.42 -8.69
CA ALA A 19 13.99 3.26 -8.02
C ALA A 19 14.20 2.09 -9.00
N HIS A 20 13.25 1.86 -9.91
CA HIS A 20 13.41 0.87 -10.97
C HIS A 20 14.55 1.21 -11.94
N GLU A 21 14.62 2.46 -12.42
CA GLU A 21 15.68 2.93 -13.33
C GLU A 21 17.08 2.86 -12.70
N CYS A 22 17.16 3.03 -11.39
CA CYS A 22 18.40 2.90 -10.61
C CYS A 22 18.69 1.46 -10.15
N GLU A 23 17.90 0.47 -10.58
CA GLU A 23 18.02 -0.94 -10.16
C GLU A 23 17.96 -1.14 -8.63
N ASP A 24 17.24 -0.27 -7.92
CA ASP A 24 17.16 -0.22 -6.45
C ASP A 24 15.92 -0.96 -5.90
N LEU A 25 15.26 -1.79 -6.70
CA LEU A 25 14.05 -2.52 -6.31
C LEU A 25 14.35 -4.00 -6.04
N HIS A 26 14.89 -4.32 -4.87
CA HIS A 26 15.18 -5.71 -4.50
C HIS A 26 14.06 -6.34 -3.66
N LEU A 27 13.95 -7.66 -3.72
CA LEU A 27 12.94 -8.40 -2.96
C LEU A 27 13.23 -8.28 -1.45
N GLY A 28 12.26 -7.80 -0.67
CA GLY A 28 12.43 -7.48 0.76
C GLY A 28 12.72 -6.02 1.05
N ASP A 29 12.82 -5.18 0.02
CA ASP A 29 13.00 -3.74 0.19
C ASP A 29 11.69 -3.07 0.57
N LEU A 30 11.86 -1.98 1.33
CA LEU A 30 10.78 -1.12 1.79
C LEU A 30 11.17 0.33 1.52
N HIS A 31 10.53 0.94 0.52
CA HIS A 31 10.76 2.35 0.18
C HIS A 31 9.72 3.20 0.89
N PHE A 32 10.17 4.15 1.71
CA PHE A 32 9.29 5.01 2.48
C PHE A 32 9.23 6.39 1.82
N ILE A 33 8.07 6.75 1.27
CA ILE A 33 7.88 7.94 0.42
C ILE A 33 6.97 8.94 1.16
N PRO A 34 7.41 10.17 1.45
CA PRO A 34 6.54 11.18 2.03
C PRO A 34 5.49 11.65 1.03
N ILE A 35 4.27 11.83 1.50
CA ILE A 35 3.20 12.50 0.75
C ILE A 35 2.87 13.79 1.49
N SER A 36 3.19 14.92 0.87
CA SER A 36 2.59 16.20 1.26
C SER A 36 1.14 16.21 0.77
N VAL A 37 0.20 15.83 1.63
CA VAL A 37 -1.21 16.12 1.35
C VAL A 37 -1.41 17.58 1.74
N CYS A 38 -1.31 18.48 0.77
CA CYS A 38 -1.85 19.81 0.95
C CYS A 38 -3.35 19.63 1.19
N VAL A 39 -3.81 19.85 2.42
CA VAL A 39 -5.23 19.92 2.74
C VAL A 39 -5.75 21.19 2.09
N SER A 40 -6.00 21.14 0.78
CA SER A 40 -6.72 22.18 0.05
C SER A 40 -8.21 22.01 0.35
N GLY A 41 -8.56 22.21 1.62
CA GLY A 41 -9.88 22.68 1.98
C GLY A 41 -9.94 24.14 1.62
N LYS A 42 -10.54 24.47 0.47
CA LYS A 42 -11.08 25.82 0.27
C LYS A 42 -11.98 26.13 1.47
N ASN A 43 -11.59 27.11 2.27
CA ASN A 43 -12.45 28.20 2.73
C ASN A 43 -11.52 29.34 3.13
N SER A 44 -11.41 30.30 2.21
CA SER A 44 -11.12 31.68 2.51
C SER A 44 -12.17 32.18 3.50
N ASP A 45 -11.84 32.15 4.78
CA ASP A 45 -12.29 33.15 5.74
C ASP A 45 -11.12 33.43 6.68
N GLU A 46 -10.91 34.72 6.85
CA GLU A 46 -9.71 35.30 7.42
C GLU A 46 -9.64 35.00 8.91
N ASN A 47 -8.41 34.79 9.40
CA ASN A 47 -8.05 34.77 10.82
C ASN A 47 -8.31 33.48 11.61
N LYS A 48 -7.38 32.52 11.53
CA LYS A 48 -7.00 31.71 12.70
C LYS A 48 -5.62 31.08 12.56
N LEU A 49 -4.71 31.55 13.41
CA LEU A 49 -3.48 30.88 13.80
C LEU A 49 -3.86 29.63 14.59
N ASP A 50 -4.05 28.50 13.91
CA ASP A 50 -4.16 27.19 14.55
C ASP A 50 -3.01 26.33 14.00
N THR A 51 -2.01 26.09 14.84
CA THR A 51 -0.97 25.07 14.68
C THR A 51 -1.63 23.69 14.74
N SER A 52 -2.39 23.32 13.71
CA SER A 52 -3.03 22.02 13.59
C SER A 52 -2.12 21.10 12.79
N ASN A 53 -1.61 20.07 13.46
CA ASN A 53 -0.85 18.95 12.92
C ASN A 53 -1.19 18.69 11.44
N GLU A 54 -0.32 19.09 10.52
CA GLU A 54 -0.37 18.54 9.18
C GLU A 54 -0.12 17.05 9.31
N ASP A 55 -1.16 16.24 9.14
CA ASP A 55 -1.07 14.79 9.17
C ASP A 55 -0.11 14.34 8.07
N SER A 56 1.16 14.23 8.43
CA SER A 56 2.24 13.86 7.52
C SER A 56 2.03 12.41 7.11
N GLN A 57 1.46 12.22 5.92
CA GLN A 57 1.20 10.91 5.37
C GLN A 57 2.43 10.36 4.65
N TRP A 58 2.60 9.05 4.74
CA TRP A 58 3.71 8.35 4.10
C TRP A 58 3.18 7.12 3.40
N VAL A 59 3.78 6.78 2.26
CA VAL A 59 3.54 5.52 1.57
C VAL A 59 4.76 4.62 1.76
N ALA A 60 4.51 3.46 2.33
CA ALA A 60 5.49 2.40 2.47
C ALA A 60 5.31 1.40 1.32
N LEU A 61 6.24 1.41 0.37
CA LEU A 61 6.25 0.51 -0.78
C LEU A 61 7.09 -0.73 -0.46
N ALA A 62 6.42 -1.85 -0.19
CA ALA A 62 7.07 -3.13 0.09
C ALA A 62 7.24 -3.95 -1.20
N VAL A 63 8.48 -4.32 -1.52
CA VAL A 63 8.82 -5.15 -2.68
C VAL A 63 8.81 -6.62 -2.27
N VAL A 64 7.65 -7.28 -2.42
CA VAL A 64 7.42 -8.66 -1.92
C VAL A 64 6.98 -9.63 -3.02
N GLN A 65 6.93 -9.17 -4.26
CA GLN A 65 6.58 -9.96 -5.45
C GLN A 65 7.56 -9.69 -6.57
N THR A 66 7.80 -10.71 -7.40
CA THR A 66 8.60 -10.58 -8.62
C THR A 66 7.70 -10.51 -9.84
N TYR A 67 8.13 -9.77 -10.86
CA TYR A 67 7.47 -9.73 -12.16
C TYR A 67 8.36 -10.40 -13.22
N ASN A 68 7.81 -11.36 -13.95
CA ASN A 68 8.47 -12.01 -15.07
C ASN A 68 7.46 -12.23 -16.21
N PRO A 69 7.53 -11.44 -17.30
CA PRO A 69 6.57 -11.53 -18.40
C PRO A 69 6.67 -12.84 -19.20
N ARG A 70 7.76 -13.61 -19.04
CA ARG A 70 7.95 -14.90 -19.72
C ARG A 70 7.17 -16.05 -19.08
N ARG A 71 6.61 -15.85 -17.87
CA ARG A 71 5.83 -16.89 -17.15
C ARG A 71 4.35 -16.82 -17.51
N LYS A 72 3.67 -17.97 -17.48
CA LYS A 72 2.20 -18.08 -17.63
C LYS A 72 1.44 -17.16 -16.68
N VAL A 73 1.94 -17.02 -15.45
CA VAL A 73 1.49 -16.02 -14.49
C VAL A 73 2.66 -15.06 -14.27
N ALA A 74 2.51 -13.84 -14.78
CA ALA A 74 3.61 -12.88 -14.82
C ALA A 74 4.06 -12.38 -13.43
N ARG A 75 3.22 -12.50 -12.39
CA ARG A 75 3.55 -12.12 -11.01
C ARG A 75 3.68 -13.36 -10.14
N SER A 76 4.70 -13.41 -9.30
CA SER A 76 4.79 -14.45 -8.27
C SER A 76 3.76 -14.24 -7.17
N ASP A 77 3.53 -15.27 -6.37
CA ASP A 77 2.83 -15.13 -5.09
C ASP A 77 3.61 -14.19 -4.15
N ILE A 78 2.94 -13.72 -3.09
CA ILE A 78 3.57 -12.86 -2.09
C ILE A 78 4.56 -13.68 -1.27
N SER A 79 5.81 -13.22 -1.22
CA SER A 79 6.81 -13.87 -0.39
C SER A 79 6.62 -13.49 1.08
N LEU A 80 6.08 -14.42 1.88
CA LEU A 80 5.81 -14.21 3.31
C LEU A 80 7.05 -13.80 4.12
N PRO A 81 8.26 -14.39 3.94
CA PRO A 81 9.44 -13.96 4.69
C PRO A 81 9.84 -12.50 4.41
N HIS A 82 9.78 -12.08 3.14
CA HIS A 82 10.07 -10.69 2.77
C HIS A 82 8.99 -9.74 3.28
N LEU A 83 7.72 -10.16 3.24
CA LEU A 83 6.62 -9.40 3.83
C LEU A 83 6.79 -9.21 5.34
N GLU A 84 7.19 -10.26 6.06
CA GLU A 84 7.47 -10.20 7.49
C GLU A 84 8.56 -9.17 7.81
N GLY A 85 9.69 -9.20 7.08
CA GLY A 85 10.75 -8.21 7.23
C GLY A 85 10.30 -6.77 6.89
N CYS A 86 9.46 -6.60 5.86
CA CYS A 86 8.89 -5.29 5.54
C CYS A 86 7.90 -4.78 6.61
N LEU A 87 7.08 -5.68 7.18
CA LEU A 87 6.13 -5.34 8.24
C LEU A 87 6.85 -4.92 9.52
N GLU A 88 7.95 -5.58 9.87
CA GLU A 88 8.80 -5.17 10.99
C GLU A 88 9.33 -3.74 10.80
N LYS A 89 9.95 -3.45 9.65
CA LYS A 89 10.49 -2.12 9.33
C LYS A 89 9.40 -1.04 9.34
N VAL A 90 8.23 -1.33 8.77
CA VAL A 90 7.06 -0.43 8.79
C VAL A 90 6.57 -0.21 10.21
N ALA A 91 6.45 -1.26 11.03
CA ALA A 91 5.95 -1.15 12.40
C ALA A 91 6.87 -0.29 13.26
N ILE A 92 8.19 -0.50 13.18
CA ILE A 92 9.20 0.33 13.87
C ILE A 92 9.05 1.80 13.44
N SER A 93 8.96 2.05 12.13
CA SER A 93 8.80 3.40 11.57
C SER A 93 7.49 4.05 12.00
N ALA A 94 6.41 3.27 12.11
CA ALA A 94 5.10 3.73 12.56
C ALA A 94 5.13 4.13 14.04
N VAL A 95 5.76 3.33 14.91
CA VAL A 95 5.96 3.69 16.33
C VAL A 95 6.76 4.99 16.46
N GLN A 96 7.88 5.11 15.74
CA GLN A 96 8.71 6.31 15.78
C GLN A 96 7.98 7.59 15.36
N LYS A 97 6.99 7.45 14.46
CA LYS A 97 6.18 8.56 13.93
C LYS A 97 4.83 8.69 14.63
N SER A 98 4.55 7.89 15.66
CA SER A 98 3.23 7.79 16.31
C SER A 98 2.08 7.61 15.31
N ALA A 99 2.32 6.85 14.24
CA ALA A 99 1.42 6.68 13.11
C ALA A 99 0.68 5.34 13.15
N SER A 100 -0.50 5.29 12.53
CA SER A 100 -1.19 4.05 12.20
C SER A 100 -0.83 3.54 10.81
N ILE A 101 -0.95 2.23 10.61
CA ILE A 101 -0.70 1.58 9.33
C ILE A 101 -2.03 1.36 8.61
N HIS A 102 -2.11 1.77 7.36
CA HIS A 102 -3.30 1.63 6.52
C HIS A 102 -2.92 0.88 5.25
N MET A 103 -3.59 -0.24 4.97
CA MET A 103 -3.25 -1.08 3.82
C MET A 103 -4.48 -1.73 3.16
N PRO A 104 -4.45 -1.98 1.85
CA PRO A 104 -5.45 -2.82 1.21
C PRO A 104 -5.22 -4.29 1.53
N ARG A 105 -6.28 -5.10 1.42
CA ARG A 105 -6.16 -6.55 1.44
C ARG A 105 -5.28 -7.06 0.27
N ILE A 106 -4.17 -7.71 0.59
CA ILE A 106 -3.22 -8.31 -0.37
C ILE A 106 -3.48 -9.83 -0.53
N GLY A 107 -2.89 -10.48 -1.55
CA GLY A 107 -3.03 -11.93 -1.77
C GLY A 107 -4.35 -12.39 -2.41
N CYS A 108 -5.18 -11.46 -2.91
CA CYS A 108 -6.51 -11.79 -3.45
C CYS A 108 -6.54 -12.47 -4.84
N ARG A 109 -5.39 -12.71 -5.49
CA ARG A 109 -5.33 -13.04 -6.93
C ARG A 109 -5.19 -14.53 -7.23
N SER A 110 -4.79 -15.35 -6.25
CA SER A 110 -4.68 -16.79 -6.42
C SER A 110 -5.99 -17.50 -6.04
N GLY A 111 -6.30 -18.63 -6.69
CA GLY A 111 -7.40 -19.53 -6.26
C GLY A 111 -7.21 -20.09 -4.84
N GLN A 112 -6.04 -19.85 -4.23
CA GLN A 112 -5.74 -20.10 -2.80
C GLN A 112 -5.82 -18.83 -1.92
N GLY A 113 -6.42 -17.74 -2.39
CA GLY A 113 -6.37 -16.42 -1.73
C GLY A 113 -6.90 -16.37 -0.29
N HIS A 114 -7.62 -17.40 0.18
CA HIS A 114 -7.97 -17.54 1.60
C HIS A 114 -6.79 -18.01 2.46
N LYS A 115 -5.98 -18.96 1.98
CA LYS A 115 -4.83 -19.50 2.73
C LYS A 115 -3.69 -18.48 2.81
N GLU A 116 -3.40 -17.81 1.70
CA GLU A 116 -2.38 -16.75 1.64
C GLU A 116 -2.78 -15.58 2.54
N TRP A 117 -4.05 -15.16 2.50
CA TRP A 117 -4.54 -14.08 3.35
C TRP A 117 -4.48 -14.42 4.85
N TYR A 118 -4.84 -15.65 5.24
CA TYR A 118 -4.74 -16.07 6.65
C TYR A 118 -3.31 -15.96 7.18
N ALA A 119 -2.31 -16.34 6.38
CA ALA A 119 -0.91 -16.19 6.78
C ALA A 119 -0.51 -14.70 6.94
N VAL A 120 -0.94 -13.84 6.01
CA VAL A 120 -0.73 -12.40 6.09
C VAL A 120 -1.40 -11.80 7.33
N GLU A 121 -2.66 -12.14 7.58
CA GLU A 121 -3.44 -11.64 8.72
C GLU A 121 -2.79 -12.03 10.06
N ARG A 122 -2.26 -13.25 10.17
CA ARG A 122 -1.49 -13.66 11.35
C ARG A 122 -0.23 -12.82 11.56
N LEU A 123 0.49 -12.50 10.48
CA LEU A 123 1.64 -11.58 10.57
C LEU A 123 1.18 -10.19 11.00
N LEU A 124 0.12 -9.64 10.41
CA LEU A 124 -0.40 -8.33 10.79
C LEU A 124 -0.77 -8.27 12.28
N HIS A 125 -1.48 -9.27 12.80
CA HIS A 125 -1.80 -9.33 14.22
C HIS A 125 -0.56 -9.47 15.11
N LYS A 126 0.43 -10.28 14.73
CA LYS A 126 1.71 -10.41 15.45
C LYS A 126 2.38 -9.04 15.58
N TYR A 127 2.59 -8.32 14.48
CA TYR A 127 3.30 -7.03 14.50
C TYR A 127 2.47 -5.91 15.13
N ALA A 128 1.15 -5.91 14.97
CA ALA A 128 0.28 -4.97 15.68
C ALA A 128 0.40 -5.12 17.21
N ALA A 129 0.38 -6.36 17.71
CA ALA A 129 0.49 -6.65 19.14
C ALA A 129 1.90 -6.39 19.68
N THR A 130 2.95 -6.85 18.98
CA THR A 130 4.33 -6.70 19.43
C THR A 130 4.78 -5.24 19.50
N TYR A 131 4.38 -4.40 18.53
CA TYR A 131 4.83 -3.00 18.47
C TYR A 131 3.78 -2.00 18.97
N GLY A 132 2.57 -2.46 19.32
CA GLY A 132 1.48 -1.59 19.77
C GLY A 132 0.94 -0.64 18.68
N VAL A 133 1.06 -1.03 17.41
CA VAL A 133 0.64 -0.20 16.27
C VAL A 133 -0.75 -0.58 15.79
N LYS A 134 -1.60 0.43 15.54
CA LYS A 134 -2.93 0.23 14.95
C LYS A 134 -2.79 -0.05 13.45
N ILE A 135 -3.30 -1.19 12.99
CA ILE A 135 -3.29 -1.59 11.59
C ILE A 135 -4.73 -1.67 11.08
N TYR A 136 -5.01 -1.00 9.96
CA TYR A 136 -6.31 -0.99 9.30
C TYR A 136 -6.20 -1.63 7.91
N VAL A 137 -7.06 -2.62 7.66
CA VAL A 137 -7.13 -3.34 6.38
C VAL A 137 -8.39 -2.97 5.61
N TYR A 138 -8.24 -2.52 4.38
CA TYR A 138 -9.36 -2.18 3.50
C TYR A 138 -9.75 -3.33 2.58
N TYR A 139 -11.04 -3.68 2.63
CA TYR A 139 -11.67 -4.64 1.74
C TYR A 139 -12.32 -3.90 0.57
N PHE A 140 -11.61 -3.78 -0.56
CA PHE A 140 -12.16 -3.19 -1.77
C PHE A 140 -12.59 -4.27 -2.76
N LYS A 141 -13.90 -4.38 -3.02
CA LYS A 141 -14.45 -5.27 -4.05
C LYS A 141 -14.49 -4.51 -5.38
N ARG A 142 -13.73 -4.96 -6.39
CA ARG A 142 -13.87 -4.39 -7.74
C ARG A 142 -15.28 -4.72 -8.24
N ALA A 143 -16.00 -3.72 -8.74
CA ALA A 143 -17.25 -3.96 -9.46
C ALA A 143 -16.95 -4.92 -10.62
N THR A 144 -17.59 -6.09 -10.61
CA THR A 144 -17.58 -7.00 -11.75
C THR A 144 -18.32 -6.28 -12.87
N ARG A 145 -17.62 -5.96 -13.96
CA ARG A 145 -18.24 -5.42 -15.17
C ARG A 145 -19.19 -6.51 -15.69
N SER A 146 -20.47 -6.41 -15.34
CA SER A 146 -21.50 -7.21 -15.99
C SER A 146 -21.53 -6.75 -17.45
N GLU A 147 -21.16 -7.65 -18.37
CA GLU A 147 -21.34 -7.45 -19.80
C GLU A 147 -22.83 -7.26 -20.08
N SER A 148 -23.29 -6.01 -20.14
CA SER A 148 -24.58 -5.69 -20.75
C SER A 148 -24.39 -5.75 -22.26
N ASN A 149 -24.41 -6.96 -22.80
CA ASN A 149 -24.47 -7.22 -24.22
C ASN A 149 -25.91 -6.92 -24.69
N ASN A 150 -26.16 -5.71 -25.19
CA ASN A 150 -27.38 -5.38 -25.93
C ASN A 150 -26.99 -4.51 -27.14
N ARG A 151 -26.82 -5.15 -28.31
CA ARG A 151 -26.92 -4.48 -29.61
C ARG A 151 -28.37 -4.60 -30.09
N PRO A 152 -29.03 -3.53 -30.54
CA PRO A 152 -30.22 -3.66 -31.36
C PRO A 152 -29.81 -3.98 -32.81
N GLU A 153 -30.58 -4.89 -33.43
CA GLU A 153 -30.63 -5.14 -34.89
C GLU A 153 -31.24 -3.95 -35.64
#